data_AF-A0AAW0JBD1-F1
#
_entry.id   AF-A0AAW0JBD1-F1
#
_cell.length_a   1.000
_cell.length_b   1.000
_cell.length_c   1.000
_cell.angle_alpha   90.00
_cell.angle_beta   90.00
_cell.angle_gamma   90.00
#
_symmetry.space_group_name_H-M   'P 1'
#
loop_
_entity.id
_entity.type
_entity.pdbx_description
1 polymer ?
#
loop_
_entity_poly.entity_id
_entity_poly.type
_entity_poly.pdbx_seq_one_letter_code
_entity_poly.pdbx_strand_id
1 'polypeptide(L)'
;MTRSLPPLRDVLTSLVATTWLVALVVDLFGTNALDVAKEFNVSPYIFYPTNAMVVSLVLHLPKLDETVSCECRDLPELVKLPENVATIRSSQNLHLVVLIIPFILLQLSTK
;
A
#
# COMPACT_ATOMS: atom_id res chain seq x y z
N MET A 1 8.66 -9.17 -6.42
CA MET A 1 9.24 -8.01 -7.13
C MET A 1 10.65 -7.69 -6.59
N THR A 2 11.68 -8.42 -7.00
CA THR A 2 13.08 -8.09 -6.65
C THR A 2 13.94 -7.82 -7.88
N ARG A 3 13.51 -8.26 -9.07
CA ARG A 3 14.24 -8.12 -10.33
C ARG A 3 14.49 -6.67 -10.75
N SER A 4 13.59 -5.75 -10.43
CA SER A 4 13.71 -4.33 -10.77
C SER A 4 14.51 -3.52 -9.76
N LEU A 5 14.85 -4.08 -8.59
CA LEU A 5 15.58 -3.34 -7.55
C LEU A 5 17.05 -3.05 -7.93
N PRO A 6 17.83 -3.97 -8.53
CA PRO A 6 19.19 -3.65 -8.94
C PRO A 6 19.24 -2.55 -10.02
N PRO A 7 18.44 -2.61 -11.12
CA PRO A 7 18.41 -1.50 -12.08
C PRO A 7 17.93 -0.18 -11.48
N LEU A 8 16.97 -0.22 -10.55
CA LEU A 8 16.50 0.97 -9.82
C LEU A 8 17.65 1.60 -9.01
N ARG A 9 18.45 0.77 -8.32
CA ARG A 9 19.63 1.21 -7.57
C ARG A 9 20.66 1.88 -8.46
N ASP A 10 20.93 1.30 -9.63
CA ASP A 10 21.89 1.87 -10.57
C ASP A 10 21.45 3.25 -11.06
N VAL A 11 20.16 3.40 -11.40
CA VAL A 11 19.57 4.68 -11.81
C VAL A 11 19.59 5.69 -10.68
N LEU A 12 19.20 5.29 -9.46
CA LEU A 12 19.23 6.16 -8.29
C LEU A 12 20.65 6.62 -7.97
N THR A 13 21.64 5.74 -8.08
CA THR A 13 23.06 6.08 -7.87
C THR A 13 23.51 7.15 -8.85
N SER A 14 23.19 6.99 -10.14
CA SER A 14 23.51 7.98 -11.17
C SER A 14 22.81 9.33 -10.92
N LEU A 15 21.54 9.31 -10.52
CA LEU A 15 20.76 10.51 -10.24
C LEU A 15 21.28 11.27 -9.01
N VAL A 16 21.59 10.56 -7.92
CA VAL A 16 22.15 11.17 -6.70
C VAL A 16 23.54 11.77 -6.95
N ALA A 17 24.33 11.17 -7.85
CA ALA A 17 25.64 11.69 -8.22
C ALA A 17 25.57 12.93 -9.13
N THR A 18 24.51 13.06 -9.93
CA THR A 18 24.39 14.12 -10.95
C THR A 18 23.43 15.25 -10.56
N THR A 19 22.53 15.01 -9.61
CA THR A 19 21.45 15.93 -9.23
C THR A 19 21.21 15.93 -7.73
N TRP A 20 20.60 17.00 -7.22
CA TRP A 20 20.15 17.07 -5.84
C TRP A 20 18.80 16.36 -5.68
N LEU A 21 18.85 15.03 -5.49
CA LEU A 21 17.65 14.21 -5.33
C LEU A 21 17.13 14.27 -3.88
N VAL A 22 15.97 14.91 -3.67
CA VAL A 22 15.37 15.11 -2.33
C VAL A 22 14.37 14.04 -1.93
N ALA A 23 13.68 13.44 -2.90
CA ALA A 23 12.56 12.55 -2.66
C ALA A 23 12.38 11.49 -3.76
N LEU A 24 11.87 10.32 -3.37
CA LEU A 24 11.42 9.27 -4.26
C LEU A 24 9.94 9.01 -3.99
N VAL A 25 9.09 9.15 -5.01
CA VAL A 25 7.66 8.85 -4.93
C VAL A 25 7.40 7.52 -5.64
N VAL A 26 6.89 6.52 -4.94
CA VAL A 26 6.55 5.19 -5.48
C VAL A 26 5.07 4.93 -5.32
N ASP A 27 4.51 4.03 -6.12
CA ASP A 27 3.14 3.58 -5.94
C ASP A 27 2.99 2.65 -4.72
N LEU A 28 1.75 2.24 -4.44
CA LEU A 28 1.41 1.32 -3.35
C LEU A 28 2.02 -0.10 -3.46
N PHE A 29 2.54 -0.48 -4.62
CA PHE A 29 3.21 -1.77 -4.86
C PHE A 29 4.73 -1.67 -4.81
N GLY A 30 5.27 -0.46 -4.99
CA GLY A 30 6.70 -0.16 -4.98
C GLY A 30 7.31 -0.03 -3.58
N THR A 31 6.71 -0.62 -2.54
CA THR A 31 7.20 -0.48 -1.15
C THR A 31 8.64 -0.96 -0.98
N ASN A 32 9.07 -1.96 -1.76
CA ASN A 32 10.47 -2.43 -1.80
C ASN A 32 11.47 -1.34 -2.26
N ALA A 33 11.03 -0.32 -3.01
CA ALA A 33 11.87 0.80 -3.42
C ALA A 33 12.07 1.83 -2.31
N LEU A 34 11.23 1.83 -1.26
CA LEU A 34 11.39 2.72 -0.11
C LEU A 34 12.67 2.41 0.66
N ASP A 35 13.01 1.12 0.80
CA ASP A 35 14.26 0.71 1.45
C ASP A 35 15.48 1.15 0.65
N VAL A 36 15.40 1.06 -0.68
CA VAL A 36 16.44 1.58 -1.57
C VAL A 36 16.61 3.09 -1.39
N ALA A 37 15.53 3.86 -1.37
CA ALA A 37 15.61 5.31 -1.19
C ALA A 37 16.26 5.72 0.14
N LYS A 38 15.98 4.98 1.23
CA LYS A 38 16.61 5.22 2.54
C LYS A 38 18.12 5.05 2.49
N GLU A 39 18.63 4.06 1.75
CA GLU A 39 20.08 3.84 1.61
C GLU A 39 20.80 5.02 0.94
N PHE A 40 20.12 5.74 0.05
CA PHE A 40 20.65 6.93 -0.63
C PHE A 40 20.31 8.24 0.09
N ASN A 41 19.75 8.18 1.30
CA ASN A 41 19.31 9.35 2.09
C ASN A 41 18.30 10.24 1.34
N VAL A 42 17.47 9.62 0.49
CA VAL A 42 16.39 10.25 -0.28
C VAL A 42 15.07 10.03 0.47
N SER A 43 14.25 11.08 0.63
CA SER A 43 12.99 10.98 1.36
C SER A 43 11.97 10.10 0.61
N PRO A 44 11.53 8.96 1.16
CA PRO A 44 10.64 8.06 0.46
C PRO A 44 9.16 8.43 0.70
N TYR A 45 8.37 8.52 -0.36
CA TYR A 45 6.93 8.82 -0.32
C TYR A 45 6.14 7.77 -1.10
N ILE A 46 4.95 7.46 -0.62
CA ILE A 46 4.01 6.57 -1.31
C ILE A 46 2.89 7.42 -1.91
N PHE A 47 2.69 7.31 -3.20
CA PHE A 47 1.52 7.83 -3.88
C PHE A 47 0.38 6.81 -3.80
N TYR A 48 -0.69 7.17 -3.11
CA TYR A 48 -1.87 6.32 -2.97
C TYR A 48 -3.03 6.89 -3.80
N PRO A 49 -3.35 6.31 -4.97
CA PRO A 49 -4.33 6.86 -5.91
C PRO A 49 -5.79 6.59 -5.49
N THR A 50 -6.07 6.47 -4.18
CA THR A 50 -7.43 6.21 -3.69
C THR A 50 -7.78 7.12 -2.50
N ASN A 51 -9.00 6.96 -1.96
CA ASN A 51 -9.51 7.83 -0.91
C ASN A 51 -8.86 7.54 0.47
N ALA A 52 -8.88 8.53 1.36
CA ALA A 52 -8.33 8.43 2.70
C ALA A 52 -9.00 7.32 3.55
N MET A 53 -10.25 6.97 3.26
CA MET A 53 -10.96 5.90 3.94
C MET A 53 -10.35 4.52 3.64
N VAL A 54 -10.00 4.26 2.38
CA VAL A 54 -9.34 3.01 1.97
C VAL A 54 -7.93 2.93 2.56
N VAL A 55 -7.19 4.06 2.59
CA VAL A 55 -5.88 4.12 3.29
C VAL A 55 -6.05 3.75 4.76
N SER A 56 -7.02 4.37 5.44
CA SER A 56 -7.30 4.08 6.85
C SER A 56 -7.65 2.62 7.05
N LEU A 57 -8.50 2.03 6.20
CA LEU A 57 -8.82 0.62 6.27
C LEU A 57 -7.55 -0.24 6.16
N VAL A 58 -6.72 -0.01 5.15
CA VAL A 58 -5.48 -0.78 4.92
C VAL A 58 -4.50 -0.68 6.09
N LEU A 59 -4.38 0.48 6.73
CA LEU A 59 -3.55 0.65 7.92
C LEU A 59 -4.10 -0.10 9.15
N HIS A 60 -5.41 -0.28 9.23
CA HIS A 60 -6.07 -1.00 10.32
C HIS A 60 -6.29 -2.49 10.02
N LEU A 61 -6.10 -2.93 8.77
CA LEU A 61 -6.25 -4.33 8.36
C LEU A 61 -5.42 -5.31 9.21
N PRO A 62 -4.13 -5.06 9.54
CA PRO A 62 -3.36 -6.00 10.35
C PRO A 62 -3.98 -6.24 11.74
N LYS A 63 -4.50 -5.17 12.36
CA LYS A 63 -5.20 -5.25 13.64
C LYS A 63 -6.54 -5.98 13.51
N LEU A 64 -7.22 -5.78 12.38
CA LEU A 64 -8.48 -6.46 12.09
C LEU A 64 -8.26 -7.96 11.88
N ASP A 65 -7.22 -8.35 11.13
CA ASP A 65 -6.82 -9.73 10.86
C ASP A 65 -6.51 -10.51 12.16
N GLU A 66 -5.86 -9.86 13.13
CA GLU A 66 -5.62 -10.46 14.45
C GLU A 66 -6.89 -10.64 15.29
N THR A 67 -7.88 -9.74 15.13
CA THR A 67 -9.13 -9.77 15.92
C THR A 67 -10.26 -10.59 15.30
N VAL A 68 -10.16 -10.89 14.01
CA VAL A 68 -11.23 -11.52 13.23
C VAL A 68 -10.73 -12.85 12.67
N SER A 69 -11.15 -13.95 13.31
CA SER A 69 -10.80 -15.32 12.90
C SER A 69 -11.60 -15.82 11.68
N CYS A 70 -12.55 -15.05 11.16
CA CYS A 70 -13.39 -15.41 10.02
C CYS A 70 -13.00 -14.64 8.75
N GLU A 71 -13.35 -15.15 7.56
CA GLU A 71 -13.16 -14.39 6.33
C GLU A 71 -13.88 -13.04 6.43
N CYS A 72 -13.28 -11.98 5.87
CA CYS A 72 -13.84 -10.62 5.85
C CYS A 72 -15.26 -10.56 5.22
N ARG A 73 -15.66 -11.62 4.50
CA ARG A 73 -16.99 -11.81 3.89
C ARG A 73 -18.07 -12.22 4.90
N ASP A 74 -17.70 -12.89 5.98
CA ASP A 74 -18.62 -13.46 6.97
C ASP A 74 -18.79 -12.56 8.20
N LEU A 75 -18.13 -11.40 8.23
CA LEU A 75 -18.25 -10.48 9.36
C LEU A 75 -19.67 -9.85 9.37
N PRO A 76 -20.51 -10.16 10.37
CA PRO A 76 -21.90 -9.70 10.40
C PRO A 76 -22.00 -8.20 10.74
N GLU A 77 -20.90 -7.59 11.21
CA GLU A 77 -20.91 -6.24 11.76
C GLU A 77 -19.88 -5.31 11.11
N LEU A 78 -20.32 -4.06 11.01
CA LEU A 78 -19.59 -2.90 10.54
C LEU A 78 -18.21 -2.74 11.20
N VAL A 79 -17.13 -2.78 10.41
CA VAL A 79 -15.78 -2.45 10.87
C VAL A 79 -15.76 -0.99 11.33
N LYS A 80 -15.63 -0.75 12.63
CA LYS A 80 -15.49 0.58 13.22
C LYS A 80 -14.02 1.00 13.15
N LEU A 81 -13.70 1.87 12.21
CA LEU A 81 -12.38 2.52 12.14
C LEU A 81 -12.31 3.67 13.15
N PRO A 82 -11.19 3.83 13.91
CA PRO A 82 -11.10 4.77 15.02
C PRO A 82 -11.02 6.26 14.60
N GLU A 83 -10.85 6.57 13.32
CA GLU A 83 -10.75 7.95 12.84
C GLU A 83 -11.90 8.29 11.89
N ASN A 84 -13.00 8.76 12.50
CA ASN A 84 -14.12 9.55 11.99
C ASN A 84 -14.62 9.33 10.53
N VAL A 85 -15.90 8.92 10.46
CA VAL A 85 -16.86 9.02 9.33
C VAL A 85 -16.83 7.94 8.24
N ALA A 86 -16.75 6.66 8.62
CA ALA A 86 -17.31 5.62 7.75
C ALA A 86 -17.78 4.41 8.55
N THR A 87 -19.08 4.39 8.84
CA THR A 87 -19.83 3.15 9.00
C THR A 87 -19.79 2.45 7.64
N ILE A 88 -18.76 1.63 7.37
CA ILE A 88 -18.59 0.93 6.10
C ILE A 88 -19.71 -0.11 5.95
N ARG A 89 -20.86 0.28 5.39
CA ARG A 89 -21.89 -0.69 4.98
C ARG A 89 -21.21 -1.62 3.98
N SER A 90 -20.94 -2.86 4.43
CA SER A 90 -20.21 -3.91 3.70
C SER A 90 -20.56 -3.87 2.21
N SER A 91 -21.85 -3.79 1.87
CA SER A 91 -22.38 -3.80 0.51
C SER A 91 -21.87 -2.73 -0.50
N GLN A 92 -21.48 -1.50 -0.11
CA GLN A 92 -21.16 -0.43 -1.09
C GLN A 92 -19.66 -0.19 -1.31
N ASN A 93 -18.82 -0.51 -0.31
CA ASN A 93 -17.36 -0.40 -0.43
C ASN A 93 -16.67 -1.76 -0.59
N LEU A 94 -17.36 -2.89 -0.35
CA LEU A 94 -16.83 -4.20 -0.77
C LEU A 94 -16.56 -4.20 -2.26
N HIS A 95 -17.32 -3.52 -3.11
CA HIS A 95 -17.04 -3.60 -4.54
C HIS A 95 -15.68 -2.99 -4.90
N LEU A 96 -15.28 -1.90 -4.25
CA LEU A 96 -13.96 -1.29 -4.45
C LEU A 96 -12.86 -2.12 -3.76
N VAL A 97 -13.11 -2.60 -2.54
CA VAL A 97 -12.16 -3.46 -1.79
C VAL A 97 -12.00 -4.83 -2.46
N VAL A 98 -13.06 -5.42 -3.02
CA VAL A 98 -13.08 -6.69 -3.77
C VAL A 98 -12.61 -6.51 -5.20
N LEU A 99 -12.48 -5.29 -5.73
CA LEU A 99 -11.74 -5.05 -6.99
C LEU A 99 -10.26 -4.80 -6.72
N ILE A 100 -9.95 -4.05 -5.66
CA ILE A 100 -8.58 -3.71 -5.27
C ILE A 100 -7.86 -4.92 -4.67
N ILE A 101 -8.50 -5.75 -3.83
CA ILE A 101 -7.89 -6.95 -3.25
C ILE A 101 -7.44 -7.94 -4.32
N PRO A 102 -8.24 -8.39 -5.31
CA PRO A 102 -7.74 -9.26 -6.37
C PRO A 102 -6.82 -8.52 -7.33
N PHE A 103 -6.89 -7.20 -7.50
CA PHE A 103 -5.84 -6.48 -8.23
C PHE A 103 -4.52 -6.55 -7.48
N ILE A 104 -4.51 -6.27 -6.17
CA ILE A 104 -3.35 -6.42 -5.28
C ILE A 104 -2.89 -7.89 -5.24
N LEU A 105 -3.80 -8.85 -5.12
CA LEU A 105 -3.53 -10.28 -5.04
C LEU A 105 -3.05 -10.83 -6.39
N LEU A 106 -3.51 -10.30 -7.52
CA LEU A 106 -3.02 -10.63 -8.87
C LEU A 106 -1.63 -10.04 -9.12
N GLN A 107 -1.36 -8.82 -8.61
CA GLN A 107 -0.02 -8.24 -8.60
C GLN A 107 0.93 -9.00 -7.65
N LEU A 108 0.42 -9.60 -6.57
CA LEU A 108 1.19 -10.46 -5.65
C LEU A 108 1.33 -11.92 -6.16
N SER A 109 0.36 -12.43 -6.93
CA SER A 109 0.28 -13.80 -7.44
C SER A 109 0.97 -13.99 -8.79
N THR A 110 1.30 -12.93 -9.51
CA THR A 110 2.22 -12.96 -10.68
C THR A 110 3.70 -13.01 -10.26
N LYS A 111 3.97 -13.62 -9.10
CA LYS A 111 5.30 -13.89 -8.56
C LYS A 111 5.87 -15.20 -9.10
#